data_AF-A0A0Q6Z8D5-F1
#
_entry.id   AF-A0A0Q6Z8D5-F1
#
_cell.length_a   1.000
_cell.length_b   1.000
_cell.length_c   1.000
_cell.angle_alpha   90.00
_cell.angle_beta   90.00
_cell.angle_gamma   90.00
#
_symmetry.space_group_name_H-M   'P 1'
#
loop_
_entity.id
_entity.type
_entity.pdbx_description
1 polymer ?
#
loop_
_entity_poly.entity_id
_entity_poly.type
_entity_poly.pdbx_seq_one_letter_code
_entity_poly.pdbx_strand_id
1 'polypeptide(L)'
;MFYESVKAAWEERKVHIGLPAFAFREPTITGRGWLYAFKVFLLNGKERQALIDIAEHEVACVAQIFGEVEDWTPEQRETVRRSLRKFGFPVFPPSQRELETSTPQRRLLIWEGRQRAKQVLERTL
;
A
#
# COMPACT_ATOMS: atom_id res chain seq x y z
N MET A 1 18.45 -3.86 -17.47
CA MET A 1 18.78 -3.04 -16.28
C MET A 1 18.09 -3.62 -15.06
N PHE A 2 18.73 -3.62 -13.89
CA PHE A 2 18.18 -4.24 -12.67
C PHE A 2 16.94 -3.49 -12.16
N TYR A 3 16.92 -2.16 -12.29
CA TYR A 3 15.77 -1.32 -11.96
C TYR A 3 14.44 -1.81 -12.54
N GLU A 4 14.33 -1.99 -13.85
CA GLU A 4 13.07 -2.46 -14.49
C GLU A 4 12.64 -3.83 -13.99
N SER A 5 13.59 -4.74 -13.75
CA SER A 5 13.27 -6.06 -13.20
C SER A 5 12.81 -5.99 -11.75
N VAL A 6 13.35 -5.08 -10.94
CA VAL A 6 12.92 -4.89 -9.54
C VAL A 6 11.58 -4.18 -9.49
N LYS A 7 11.35 -3.17 -10.33
CA LYS A 7 10.07 -2.46 -10.46
C LYS A 7 8.95 -3.43 -10.85
N ALA A 8 9.15 -4.24 -11.89
CA ALA A 8 8.18 -5.27 -12.28
C ALA A 8 7.93 -6.28 -11.14
N ALA A 9 9.00 -6.70 -10.45
CA ALA A 9 8.87 -7.60 -9.31
C ALA A 9 8.12 -6.97 -8.13
N TRP A 10 8.20 -5.66 -7.95
CA TRP A 10 7.44 -4.92 -6.95
C TRP A 10 5.95 -4.90 -7.29
N GLU A 11 5.58 -4.63 -8.55
CA GLU A 11 4.19 -4.75 -9.02
C GLU A 11 3.63 -6.15 -8.81
N GLU A 12 4.45 -7.18 -9.01
CA GLU A 12 4.10 -8.59 -8.78
C GLU A 12 4.16 -9.02 -7.30
N ARG A 13 4.52 -8.13 -6.37
CA ARG A 13 4.68 -8.39 -4.92
C ARG A 13 5.76 -9.42 -4.58
N LYS A 14 6.76 -9.54 -5.45
CA LYS A 14 8.00 -10.28 -5.22
C LYS A 14 9.09 -9.40 -4.63
N VAL A 15 8.89 -8.09 -4.61
CA VAL A 15 9.69 -7.09 -3.90
C VAL A 15 8.75 -6.27 -3.03
N HIS A 16 9.18 -5.95 -1.82
CA HIS A 16 8.48 -5.10 -0.87
C HIS A 16 9.28 -3.82 -0.63
N ILE A 17 8.60 -2.68 -0.67
CA ILE A 17 9.15 -1.37 -0.30
C ILE A 17 8.48 -0.94 1.00
N GLY A 18 9.23 -1.01 2.09
CA GLY A 18 8.80 -0.57 3.41
C GLY A 18 9.03 0.93 3.53
N LEU A 19 7.94 1.70 3.51
CA LEU A 19 7.99 3.13 3.74
C LEU A 19 7.85 3.43 5.24
N PRO A 20 8.73 4.26 5.81
CA PRO A 20 8.67 4.63 7.20
C PRO A 20 7.47 5.58 7.42
N ALA A 21 6.69 5.35 8.47
CA ALA A 21 5.57 6.24 8.80
C ALA A 21 6.02 7.61 9.36
N PHE A 22 7.30 7.74 9.71
CA PHE A 22 7.93 8.97 10.19
C PHE A 22 9.31 9.08 9.58
N ALA A 23 9.74 10.32 9.33
CA ALA A 23 11.05 10.71 8.80
C ALA A 23 12.29 10.26 9.62
N PHE A 24 12.15 9.32 10.55
CA PHE A 24 13.20 8.81 11.43
C PHE A 24 13.69 7.39 11.08
N ARG A 25 13.16 6.76 10.02
CA ARG A 25 13.69 5.47 9.51
C ARG A 25 13.95 5.58 8.02
N GLU A 26 15.02 4.96 7.54
CA GLU A 26 15.27 4.86 6.09
C GLU A 26 14.25 3.92 5.44
N PRO A 27 13.72 4.25 4.24
CA PRO A 27 12.94 3.32 3.45
C PRO A 27 13.73 2.04 3.16
N THR A 28 13.04 0.90 3.21
CA THR A 28 13.66 -0.41 2.98
C THR A 28 13.12 -1.03 1.70
N ILE A 29 14.00 -1.66 0.91
CA ILE A 29 13.61 -2.45 -0.26
C ILE A 29 14.07 -3.87 0.00
N THR A 30 13.14 -4.83 0.01
CA THR A 30 13.42 -6.24 0.30
C THR A 30 12.85 -7.14 -0.79
N GLY A 31 13.66 -8.07 -1.30
CA GLY A 31 13.23 -9.05 -2.30
C GLY A 31 12.77 -10.36 -1.65
N ARG A 32 11.69 -10.94 -2.15
CA ARG A 32 11.19 -12.25 -1.72
C ARG A 32 11.98 -13.35 -2.42
N GLY A 33 12.84 -14.02 -1.65
CA GLY A 33 13.72 -15.08 -2.16
C GLY A 33 15.05 -14.54 -2.72
N TRP A 34 16.01 -15.44 -2.86
CA TRP A 34 17.41 -15.10 -3.15
C TRP A 34 17.59 -14.29 -4.45
N LEU A 35 16.88 -14.65 -5.53
CA LEU A 35 16.99 -13.97 -6.82
C LEU A 35 16.62 -12.48 -6.72
N TYR A 36 15.49 -12.16 -6.08
CA TYR A 36 15.03 -10.78 -5.97
C TYR A 36 15.81 -10.02 -4.90
N ALA A 37 16.23 -10.67 -3.81
CA ALA A 37 17.14 -10.07 -2.83
C ALA A 37 18.47 -9.66 -3.48
N PHE A 38 19.04 -10.51 -4.33
CA PHE A 38 20.26 -10.20 -5.08
C PHE A 38 20.05 -9.04 -6.06
N LYS A 39 18.95 -9.04 -6.83
CA LYS A 39 18.62 -7.93 -7.75
C LYS A 39 18.44 -6.59 -7.01
N VAL A 40 17.83 -6.61 -5.83
CA VAL A 40 17.67 -5.43 -4.97
C VAL A 40 19.01 -4.95 -4.41
N PHE A 41 19.92 -5.86 -4.07
CA PHE A 41 21.29 -5.53 -3.65
C PHE A 41 22.08 -4.83 -4.76
N LEU A 42 21.87 -5.23 -6.02
CA LEU A 42 22.55 -4.64 -7.18
C LEU A 42 22.01 -3.27 -7.63
N LEU A 43 20.92 -2.77 -7.02
CA LEU A 43 20.43 -1.43 -7.34
C LEU A 43 21.38 -0.36 -6.83
N ASN A 44 21.71 0.60 -7.70
CA ASN A 44 22.46 1.78 -7.29
C ASN A 44 21.58 2.79 -6.53
N GLY A 45 22.21 3.82 -5.95
CA GLY A 45 21.51 4.82 -5.15
C GLY A 45 20.39 5.56 -5.90
N LYS A 46 20.58 5.90 -7.18
CA LYS A 46 19.56 6.58 -7.99
C LYS A 46 18.37 5.66 -8.30
N GLU A 47 18.64 4.39 -8.61
CA GLU A 47 17.59 3.40 -8.86
C GLU A 47 16.76 3.11 -7.60
N ARG A 48 17.43 3.04 -6.44
CA ARG A 48 16.76 2.89 -5.15
C ARG A 48 15.87 4.08 -4.84
N GLN A 49 16.39 5.30 -4.99
CA GLN A 49 15.62 6.51 -4.72
C GLN A 49 14.41 6.60 -5.66
N ALA A 50 14.58 6.32 -6.96
CA ALA A 50 13.47 6.33 -7.90
C ALA A 50 12.34 5.35 -7.52
N LEU A 51 12.67 4.16 -7.00
CA LEU A 51 11.65 3.21 -6.50
C LEU A 51 10.94 3.73 -5.24
N ILE A 52 11.69 4.37 -4.33
CA ILE A 52 11.14 4.97 -3.11
C ILE A 52 10.20 6.12 -3.48
N ASP A 53 10.61 7.02 -4.36
CA ASP A 53 9.81 8.17 -4.80
C ASP A 53 8.48 7.73 -5.42
N ILE A 54 8.49 6.66 -6.23
CA ILE A 54 7.25 6.08 -6.80
C ILE A 54 6.36 5.52 -5.70
N ALA A 55 6.93 4.78 -4.74
CA ALA A 55 6.18 4.22 -3.63
C ALA A 55 5.54 5.32 -2.74
N GLU A 56 6.29 6.38 -2.44
CA GLU A 56 5.80 7.54 -1.69
C GLU A 56 4.68 8.25 -2.45
N HIS A 57 4.84 8.42 -3.77
CA HIS A 57 3.81 9.02 -4.62
C HIS A 57 2.52 8.18 -4.62
N GLU A 58 2.61 6.85 -4.75
CA GLU A 58 1.43 5.97 -4.67
C GLU A 58 0.68 6.11 -3.33
N VAL A 59 1.42 6.18 -2.21
CA VAL A 59 0.83 6.37 -0.89
C VAL A 59 0.20 7.75 -0.75
N ALA A 60 0.85 8.80 -1.27
CA ALA A 60 0.33 10.16 -1.25
C ALA A 60 -0.97 10.30 -2.06
N CYS A 61 -1.04 9.70 -3.25
CA CYS A 61 -2.28 9.66 -4.05
C CYS A 61 -3.42 8.99 -3.31
N VAL A 62 -3.15 7.89 -2.60
CA VAL A 62 -4.16 7.20 -1.79
C VAL A 62 -4.62 8.09 -0.64
N ALA A 63 -3.71 8.76 0.05
CA ALA A 63 -4.03 9.64 1.18
C ALA A 63 -4.96 10.82 0.80
N GLN A 64 -4.97 11.22 -0.47
CA GLN A 64 -5.85 12.26 -1.01
C GLN A 64 -7.28 11.78 -1.35
N ILE A 65 -7.60 10.49 -1.15
CA ILE A 65 -8.96 9.99 -1.37
C ILE A 65 -9.83 10.32 -0.15
N PHE A 66 -10.69 11.32 -0.30
CA PHE A 66 -11.61 11.80 0.73
C PHE A 66 -13.03 11.26 0.56
N GLY A 67 -13.89 11.49 1.55
CA GLY A 67 -15.30 11.09 1.54
C GLY A 67 -15.55 9.64 1.94
N GLU A 68 -16.83 9.27 1.91
CA GLU A 68 -17.31 7.93 2.21
C GLU A 68 -17.03 6.96 1.04
N VAL A 69 -16.85 5.68 1.35
CA VAL A 69 -16.43 4.67 0.35
C VAL A 69 -17.51 4.45 -0.71
N GLU A 70 -18.77 4.67 -0.35
CA GLU A 70 -19.95 4.65 -1.21
C GLU A 70 -19.81 5.64 -2.39
N ASP A 71 -19.18 6.79 -2.16
CA ASP A 71 -19.01 7.86 -3.16
C ASP A 71 -17.77 7.64 -4.04
N TRP A 72 -16.89 6.70 -3.66
CA TRP A 72 -15.67 6.43 -4.42
C TRP A 72 -15.97 5.74 -5.74
N THR A 73 -15.23 6.13 -6.78
CA THR A 73 -15.26 5.43 -8.05
C THR A 73 -14.68 4.01 -7.91
N PRO A 74 -15.02 3.06 -8.80
CA PRO A 74 -14.42 1.73 -8.82
C PRO A 74 -12.87 1.78 -8.86
N GLU A 75 -12.31 2.73 -9.59
CA GLU A 75 -10.86 2.92 -9.74
C GLU A 75 -10.22 3.40 -8.43
N GLN A 76 -10.88 4.30 -7.70
CA GLN A 76 -10.42 4.73 -6.37
C GLN A 76 -10.42 3.57 -5.39
N ARG A 77 -11.50 2.78 -5.34
CA ARG A 77 -11.56 1.57 -4.49
C ARG A 77 -10.46 0.58 -4.83
N GLU A 78 -10.20 0.35 -6.12
CA GLU A 78 -9.13 -0.55 -6.56
C GLU A 78 -7.73 0.01 -6.25
N THR A 79 -7.53 1.33 -6.37
CA THR A 79 -6.30 2.01 -5.97
C THR A 79 -6.00 1.81 -4.49
N VAL A 80 -6.99 2.04 -3.63
CA VAL A 80 -6.86 1.80 -2.18
C VAL A 80 -6.61 0.31 -1.89
N ARG A 81 -7.28 -0.61 -2.60
CA ARG A 81 -7.07 -2.07 -2.45
C ARG A 81 -5.66 -2.50 -2.87
N ARG A 82 -5.10 -1.90 -3.92
CA ARG A 82 -3.71 -2.13 -4.34
C ARG A 82 -2.74 -1.62 -3.28
N SER A 83 -2.95 -0.40 -2.79
CA SER A 83 -2.14 0.18 -1.71
C SER A 83 -2.14 -0.70 -0.46
N LEU A 84 -3.32 -1.16 -0.03
CA LEU A 84 -3.46 -2.06 1.12
C LEU A 84 -2.70 -3.37 0.94
N ARG A 85 -2.68 -3.92 -0.29
CA ARG A 85 -1.91 -5.14 -0.61
C ARG A 85 -0.40 -4.90 -0.69
N LYS A 86 0.04 -3.74 -1.16
CA LYS A 86 1.48 -3.39 -1.33
C LYS A 86 2.11 -2.96 -0.01
N PHE A 87 1.44 -2.11 0.75
CA PHE A 87 2.00 -1.38 1.90
C PHE A 87 1.32 -1.71 3.23
N GLY A 88 0.14 -2.33 3.22
CA GLY A 88 -0.64 -2.57 4.43
C GLY A 88 -1.31 -1.30 4.95
N PHE A 89 -1.32 -1.13 6.27
CA PHE A 89 -1.87 0.06 6.91
C PHE A 89 -0.77 1.06 7.26
N PRO A 90 -1.04 2.37 7.14
CA PRO A 90 -0.18 3.36 7.74
C PRO A 90 -0.12 3.13 9.26
N VAL A 91 1.09 3.21 9.84
CA VAL A 91 1.32 3.03 11.27
C VAL A 91 1.42 4.41 11.93
N PHE A 92 0.47 4.75 12.78
CA PHE A 92 0.45 6.04 13.46
C PHE A 92 1.13 5.97 14.85
N PRO A 93 1.63 7.09 15.36
CA PRO A 93 2.14 7.15 16.73
C PRO A 93 0.96 6.97 17.69
N PRO A 94 1.22 6.54 18.95
CA PRO A 94 0.16 6.48 19.97
C PRO A 94 -0.66 7.77 20.09
N SER A 95 -0.02 8.94 19.92
CA SER A 95 -0.65 10.26 19.98
C SER A 95 -1.58 10.59 18.82
N GLN A 96 -1.56 9.83 17.72
CA GLN A 96 -2.41 10.09 16.54
C GLN A 96 -3.16 8.82 16.10
N ARG A 97 -3.33 7.83 16.99
CA ARG A 97 -4.06 6.58 16.68
C ARG A 97 -5.47 6.82 16.16
N GLU A 98 -6.12 7.91 16.57
CA GLU A 98 -7.43 8.31 16.05
C GLU A 98 -7.45 8.47 14.52
N LEU A 99 -6.34 8.87 13.91
CA LEU A 99 -6.20 9.02 12.46
C LEU A 99 -6.23 7.67 11.72
N GLU A 100 -5.93 6.55 12.39
CA GLU A 100 -6.00 5.21 11.77
C GLU A 100 -7.37 4.92 11.17
N THR A 101 -8.42 5.32 11.89
CA THR A 101 -9.82 5.14 11.48
C THR A 101 -10.20 6.00 10.26
N SER A 102 -9.46 7.09 10.07
CA SER A 102 -9.67 8.06 8.99
C SER A 102 -8.81 7.78 7.76
N THR A 103 -8.06 6.67 7.74
CA THR A 103 -7.33 6.27 6.53
C THR A 103 -8.28 5.69 5.48
N PRO A 104 -8.05 5.98 4.18
CA PRO A 104 -8.79 5.35 3.09
C PRO A 104 -8.75 3.81 3.17
N GLN A 105 -7.60 3.24 3.53
CA GLN A 105 -7.42 1.80 3.72
C GLN A 105 -8.38 1.24 4.78
N ARG A 106 -8.51 1.90 5.94
CA ARG A 106 -9.39 1.46 7.02
C ARG A 106 -10.86 1.63 6.65
N ARG A 107 -11.23 2.76 6.03
CA ARG A 107 -12.59 2.98 5.53
C ARG A 107 -13.01 1.88 4.55
N LEU A 108 -12.16 1.56 3.57
CA LEU A 108 -12.44 0.51 2.58
C LEU A 108 -12.74 -0.84 3.22
N LEU A 109 -11.93 -1.28 4.19
CA LEU A 109 -12.14 -2.58 4.84
C LEU A 109 -13.42 -2.64 5.67
N ILE A 110 -13.75 -1.57 6.39
CA ILE A 110 -15.01 -1.49 7.13
C ILE A 110 -16.18 -1.61 6.15
N TRP A 111 -16.12 -0.89 5.04
CA TRP A 111 -17.14 -0.96 3.99
C TRP A 111 -17.25 -2.36 3.38
N GLU A 112 -16.14 -2.98 2.97
CA GLU A 112 -16.14 -4.34 2.41
C GLU A 112 -16.72 -5.36 3.40
N GLY A 113 -16.41 -5.21 4.70
CA GLY A 113 -17.01 -6.04 5.76
C GLY A 113 -18.53 -5.88 5.84
N ARG A 114 -19.04 -4.65 5.78
CA ARG A 114 -20.49 -4.36 5.76
C ARG A 114 -21.18 -4.98 4.54
N GLN A 115 -20.58 -4.88 3.36
CA GLN A 115 -21.16 -5.45 2.14
C GLN A 115 -21.27 -6.98 2.23
N ARG A 116 -20.23 -7.64 2.76
CA ARG A 116 -20.25 -9.10 2.96
C ARG A 116 -21.32 -9.52 3.97
N ALA A 117 -21.48 -8.79 5.06
CA ALA A 117 -22.51 -9.08 6.06
C ALA A 117 -23.92 -9.00 5.47
N LYS A 118 -24.21 -7.97 4.66
CA LYS A 118 -25.50 -7.83 3.95
C LYS A 118 -25.79 -9.02 3.03
N GLN A 119 -24.81 -9.42 2.21
CA GLN A 119 -24.95 -10.56 1.30
C GLN A 119 -25.22 -11.89 2.02
N VAL A 120 -24.64 -12.10 3.21
CA VAL A 120 -24.91 -13.30 4.02
C VAL A 120 -26.34 -13.29 4.56
N LEU A 121 -26.81 -12.14 5.03
CA LEU A 121 -28.18 -11.99 5.53
C LEU A 121 -29.22 -12.27 4.42
N GLU A 122 -29.02 -11.72 3.23
CA GLU A 122 -29.90 -11.89 2.07
C GLU A 122 -29.96 -13.32 1.53
N ARG A 123 -28.92 -14.14 1.77
CA ARG A 123 -28.90 -15.56 1.38
C ARG A 123 -29.54 -16.51 2.40
N THR A 124 -29.81 -16.01 3.61
CA THR A 124 -30.35 -16.81 4.72
C THR A 124 -31.86 -16.60 4.91
N LEU A 125 -32.41 -15.60 4.22
CA LEU A 125 -33.84 -15.30 4.12
C LEU A 125 -34.40 -15.87 2.81
#